data_AF-A0AAJ0M512-F1
#
_entry.id   AF-A0AAJ0M512-F1
#
_cell.length_a   1.000
_cell.length_b   1.000
_cell.length_c   1.000
_cell.angle_alpha   90.00
_cell.angle_beta   90.00
_cell.angle_gamma   90.00
#
_symmetry.space_group_name_H-M   'P 1'
#
loop_
_entity.id
_entity.type
_entity.pdbx_description
1 polymer ?
#
loop_
_entity_poly.entity_id
_entity_poly.type
_entity_poly.pdbx_seq_one_letter_code
_entity_poly.pdbx_strand_id
1 'polypeptide(L)'
;MQLRPAANEPESQPNYSPETAQRPRRTDFLHPGYSNGIVLLSLPALDSGGIDYDTALTACGLIAGNRWGDGFFSSDRIGALRVERPNGGILREAQYFFQLPAPLDPPYPVVPRFAEWRFPHTICHPCSRDGRKMRQRPARQQRQRGYP
;
A
#
# COMPACT_ATOMS: atom_id res chain seq x y z
N MET A 1 6.21 19.74 -55.36
CA MET A 1 5.29 19.45 -54.24
C MET A 1 4.97 17.96 -54.29
N GLN A 2 5.53 17.17 -53.40
CA GLN A 2 5.39 15.71 -53.38
C GLN A 2 4.38 15.37 -52.29
N LEU A 3 3.22 14.86 -52.71
CA LEU A 3 2.14 14.47 -51.79
C LEU A 3 2.62 13.27 -50.95
N ARG A 4 2.48 13.36 -49.63
CA ARG A 4 2.75 12.24 -48.71
C ARG A 4 1.75 11.10 -49.01
N PRO A 5 2.17 9.83 -49.02
CA PRO A 5 1.24 8.71 -49.03
C PRO A 5 0.42 8.73 -47.74
N ALA A 6 -0.89 8.46 -47.85
CA ALA A 6 -1.76 8.34 -46.69
C ALA A 6 -1.32 7.14 -45.83
N ALA A 7 -0.95 7.41 -44.58
CA ALA A 7 -0.72 6.40 -43.57
C ALA A 7 -2.08 5.86 -43.10
N ASN A 8 -2.63 4.91 -43.85
CA ASN A 8 -3.75 4.08 -43.43
C ASN A 8 -3.27 2.63 -43.35
N GLU A 9 -2.48 2.31 -42.32
CA GLU A 9 -2.42 0.94 -41.81
C GLU A 9 -3.18 0.94 -40.49
N PRO A 10 -4.29 0.18 -40.35
CA PRO A 10 -4.83 -0.09 -39.03
C PRO A 10 -3.79 -0.91 -38.28
N GLU A 11 -3.16 -0.31 -37.26
CA GLU A 11 -2.33 -1.07 -36.32
C GLU A 11 -3.13 -2.29 -35.88
N SER A 12 -2.59 -3.46 -36.19
CA SER A 12 -3.19 -4.74 -35.82
C SER A 12 -3.16 -4.81 -34.29
N GLN A 13 -4.22 -4.35 -33.63
CA GLN A 13 -4.34 -4.53 -32.18
C GLN A 13 -4.25 -6.05 -31.93
N PRO A 14 -3.28 -6.53 -31.13
CA PRO A 14 -3.25 -7.94 -30.78
C PRO A 14 -4.59 -8.27 -30.13
N ASN A 15 -5.23 -9.32 -30.64
CA ASN A 15 -6.54 -9.78 -30.23
C ASN A 15 -6.46 -10.25 -28.77
N TYR A 16 -6.55 -9.32 -27.84
CA TYR A 16 -6.47 -9.58 -26.40
C TYR A 16 -7.86 -10.00 -25.94
N SER A 17 -8.24 -11.25 -26.22
CA SER A 17 -9.43 -11.84 -25.63
C SER A 17 -9.21 -11.94 -24.11
N PRO A 18 -10.00 -11.26 -23.26
CA PRO A 18 -9.85 -11.38 -21.81
C PRO A 18 -10.17 -12.79 -21.30
N GLU A 19 -10.79 -13.64 -22.12
CA GLU A 19 -11.17 -15.02 -21.77
C GLU A 19 -9.99 -16.01 -21.74
N THR A 20 -8.89 -15.76 -22.46
CA THR A 20 -7.69 -16.63 -22.42
C THR A 20 -6.62 -16.12 -21.45
N ALA A 21 -6.77 -14.92 -20.91
CA ALA A 21 -5.87 -14.39 -19.88
C ALA A 21 -6.12 -15.15 -18.57
N GLN A 22 -5.27 -16.14 -18.28
CA GLN A 22 -5.28 -16.81 -16.98
C GLN A 22 -5.12 -15.75 -15.89
N ARG A 23 -6.04 -15.75 -14.91
CA ARG A 23 -5.93 -14.84 -13.77
C ARG A 23 -4.57 -15.09 -13.11
N PRO A 24 -3.75 -14.04 -12.92
CA PRO A 24 -2.45 -14.21 -12.27
C PRO A 24 -2.66 -14.84 -10.89
N ARG A 25 -1.74 -15.72 -10.51
CA ARG A 25 -1.69 -16.25 -9.14
C ARG A 25 -1.62 -15.08 -8.16
N ARG A 26 -2.04 -15.29 -6.92
CA ARG A 26 -2.01 -14.26 -5.88
C ARG A 26 -1.20 -14.76 -4.70
N THR A 27 -0.56 -13.82 -4.02
CA THR A 27 0.08 -14.03 -2.74
C THR A 27 -0.70 -13.25 -1.68
N ASP A 28 -1.13 -13.97 -0.65
CA ASP A 28 -1.92 -13.44 0.45
C ASP A 28 -1.03 -13.09 1.63
N PHE A 29 -1.15 -11.85 2.10
CA PHE A 29 -0.47 -11.35 3.28
C PHE A 29 -1.47 -11.31 4.42
N LEU A 30 -1.11 -11.92 5.54
CA LEU A 30 -1.97 -12.16 6.70
C LEU A 30 -1.55 -11.26 7.86
N HIS A 31 -2.55 -10.84 8.63
CA HIS A 31 -2.34 -10.08 9.86
C HIS A 31 -2.21 -11.04 11.05
N PRO A 32 -1.17 -10.94 11.91
CA PRO A 32 -0.95 -11.88 13.00
C PRO A 32 -2.03 -11.81 14.09
N GLY A 33 -2.64 -10.64 14.28
CA GLY A 33 -3.73 -10.42 15.22
C GLY A 33 -5.12 -10.87 14.73
N TYR A 34 -5.27 -11.29 13.46
CA TYR A 34 -6.55 -11.76 12.96
C TYR A 34 -6.71 -13.26 13.20
N SER A 35 -7.82 -13.64 13.84
CA SER A 35 -8.28 -15.02 13.88
C SER A 35 -8.74 -15.46 12.47
N ASN A 36 -8.46 -16.71 12.11
CA ASN A 36 -9.04 -17.41 10.96
C ASN A 36 -8.86 -16.78 9.57
N GLY A 37 -7.66 -16.86 8.99
CA GLY A 37 -7.47 -16.74 7.53
C GLY A 37 -7.91 -15.42 6.88
N ILE A 38 -8.22 -14.39 7.66
CA ILE A 38 -8.58 -13.08 7.13
C ILE A 38 -7.32 -12.47 6.51
N VAL A 39 -7.39 -12.23 5.21
CA VAL A 39 -6.31 -11.64 4.43
C VAL A 39 -6.24 -10.14 4.70
N LEU A 40 -5.05 -9.65 5.07
CA LEU A 40 -4.75 -8.22 5.20
C LEU A 40 -4.69 -7.57 3.84
N LEU A 41 -3.96 -8.20 2.93
CA LEU A 41 -3.68 -7.71 1.59
C LEU A 41 -3.41 -8.90 0.67
N SER A 42 -3.97 -8.90 -0.54
CA SER A 42 -3.70 -9.91 -1.55
C SER A 42 -3.14 -9.23 -2.79
N LEU A 43 -1.95 -9.64 -3.24
CA LEU A 43 -1.28 -9.03 -4.39
C LEU A 43 -1.12 -10.05 -5.53
N PRO A 44 -1.26 -9.63 -6.80
CA PRO A 44 -1.01 -10.50 -7.93
C PRO A 44 0.49 -10.83 -8.04
N ALA A 45 0.79 -12.08 -8.34
CA ALA A 45 2.12 -12.64 -8.44
C ALA A 45 2.65 -12.49 -9.89
N LEU A 46 2.95 -11.25 -10.26
CA LEU A 46 3.32 -10.85 -11.63
C LEU A 46 4.77 -11.22 -12.01
N ASP A 47 5.62 -11.48 -11.03
CA ASP A 47 7.06 -11.72 -11.22
C ASP A 47 7.35 -13.21 -11.34
N SER A 48 7.06 -13.79 -12.52
CA SER A 48 7.23 -15.23 -12.79
C SER A 48 6.46 -16.13 -11.82
N GLY A 49 5.23 -15.73 -11.47
CA GLY A 49 4.38 -16.46 -10.54
C GLY A 49 4.66 -16.20 -9.06
N GLY A 50 5.55 -15.25 -8.75
CA GLY A 50 5.75 -14.70 -7.40
C GLY A 50 5.59 -13.18 -7.37
N ILE A 51 5.91 -12.57 -6.23
CA ILE A 51 5.91 -11.12 -6.05
C ILE A 51 7.23 -10.62 -5.49
N ASP A 52 7.70 -9.48 -5.97
CA ASP A 52 8.84 -8.79 -5.38
C ASP A 52 8.67 -8.51 -3.87
N TYR A 53 9.69 -8.87 -3.10
CA TYR A 53 9.74 -8.81 -1.64
C TYR A 53 9.58 -7.38 -1.15
N ASP A 54 10.28 -6.42 -1.76
CA ASP A 54 10.28 -5.03 -1.32
C ASP A 54 8.92 -4.37 -1.63
N THR A 55 8.34 -4.68 -2.78
CA THR A 55 6.99 -4.25 -3.16
C THR A 55 5.96 -4.74 -2.15
N ALA A 56 6.00 -6.04 -1.82
CA ALA A 56 5.12 -6.61 -0.81
C ALA A 56 5.32 -5.96 0.57
N LEU A 57 6.58 -5.75 0.98
CA LEU A 57 6.92 -5.17 2.29
C LEU A 57 6.42 -3.73 2.40
N THR A 58 6.65 -2.91 1.37
CA THR A 58 6.14 -1.55 1.29
C THR A 58 4.61 -1.53 1.34
N ALA A 59 3.94 -2.38 0.56
CA ALA A 59 2.48 -2.42 0.52
C ALA A 59 1.86 -2.80 1.89
N CYS A 60 2.39 -3.83 2.55
CA CYS A 60 1.94 -4.20 3.88
C CYS A 60 2.25 -3.12 4.91
N GLY A 61 3.44 -2.52 4.86
CA GLY A 61 3.85 -1.44 5.74
C GLY A 61 3.00 -0.18 5.61
N LEU A 62 2.58 0.18 4.39
CA LEU A 62 1.65 1.29 4.14
C LEU A 62 0.33 1.06 4.89
N ILE A 63 -0.25 -0.12 4.74
CA ILE A 63 -1.50 -0.52 5.41
C ILE A 63 -1.30 -0.61 6.92
N ALA A 64 -0.12 -0.98 7.41
CA ALA A 64 0.22 -1.03 8.83
C ALA A 64 0.62 0.33 9.43
N GLY A 65 0.19 1.44 8.84
CA GLY A 65 0.44 2.79 9.35
C GLY A 65 1.87 3.28 9.10
N ASN A 66 2.37 3.07 7.89
CA ASN A 66 3.70 3.47 7.44
C ASN A 66 4.88 2.75 8.12
N ARG A 67 4.70 1.45 8.41
CA ARG A 67 5.65 0.59 9.14
C ARG A 67 6.43 -0.36 8.23
N TRP A 68 6.83 0.11 7.04
CA TRP A 68 7.66 -0.68 6.11
C TRP A 68 9.14 -0.76 6.53
N GLY A 69 9.62 0.15 7.38
CA GLY A 69 11.02 0.22 7.78
C GLY A 69 11.45 -0.84 8.81
N ASP A 70 10.50 -1.37 9.57
CA ASP A 70 10.75 -2.32 10.66
C ASP A 70 9.91 -3.61 10.56
N GLY A 71 9.03 -3.71 9.56
CA GLY A 71 8.27 -4.92 9.27
C GLY A 71 9.09 -6.03 8.63
N PHE A 72 8.58 -7.25 8.72
CA PHE A 72 9.16 -8.44 8.09
C PHE A 72 8.09 -9.49 7.78
N PHE A 73 8.43 -10.48 6.96
CA PHE A 73 7.55 -11.62 6.68
C PHE A 73 7.90 -12.85 7.49
N SER A 74 6.89 -13.63 7.86
CA SER A 74 7.06 -14.95 8.48
C SER A 74 6.11 -15.98 7.88
N SER A 75 6.48 -17.25 7.98
CA SER A 75 5.64 -18.37 7.54
C SER A 75 4.61 -18.77 8.61
N ASP A 76 4.79 -18.32 9.84
CA ASP A 76 3.95 -18.61 10.99
C ASP A 76 3.36 -17.33 11.60
N ARG A 77 2.24 -17.48 12.32
CA ARG A 77 1.52 -16.35 12.93
C ARG A 77 2.31 -15.63 14.01
N ILE A 78 3.15 -16.34 14.77
CA ILE A 78 3.88 -15.76 15.92
C ILE A 78 5.19 -15.08 15.49
N GLY A 79 5.60 -15.23 14.23
CA GLY A 79 6.80 -14.59 13.69
C GLY A 79 8.11 -15.32 13.99
N ALA A 80 8.06 -16.58 14.44
CA ALA A 80 9.24 -17.36 14.79
C ALA A 80 10.00 -17.87 13.56
N LEU A 81 9.29 -18.16 12.47
CA LEU A 81 9.83 -18.61 11.19
C LEU A 81 9.92 -17.42 10.23
N ARG A 82 10.90 -16.55 10.49
CA ARG A 82 11.19 -15.40 9.64
C ARG A 82 11.56 -15.86 8.22
N VAL A 83 10.96 -15.20 7.24
CA VAL A 83 11.31 -15.38 5.83
C VAL A 83 12.44 -14.43 5.50
N GLU A 84 13.62 -15.00 5.24
CA GLU A 84 14.76 -14.23 4.74
C GLU A 84 14.49 -13.74 3.32
N ARG A 85 15.04 -12.57 2.99
CA ARG A 85 14.90 -11.99 1.65
C ARG A 85 15.55 -12.93 0.62
N PRO A 86 14.81 -13.46 -0.36
CA PRO A 86 15.39 -14.34 -1.38
C PRO A 86 16.44 -13.60 -2.23
N ASN A 87 17.47 -14.31 -2.71
CA ASN A 87 18.52 -13.71 -3.56
C ASN A 87 17.98 -13.04 -4.84
N GLY A 88 16.85 -13.52 -5.37
CA GLY A 88 16.16 -12.93 -6.51
C GLY A 88 15.04 -11.95 -6.13
N GLY A 89 14.87 -11.63 -4.86
CA GLY A 89 13.81 -10.74 -4.37
C GLY A 89 12.39 -11.30 -4.46
N ILE A 90 12.14 -12.41 -5.15
CA ILE A 90 10.77 -12.88 -5.40
C ILE A 90 10.28 -13.86 -4.33
N LEU A 91 9.20 -13.48 -3.65
CA LEU A 91 8.38 -14.34 -2.78
C LEU A 91 7.49 -15.25 -3.63
N ARG A 92 7.49 -16.55 -3.34
CA ARG A 92 6.83 -17.59 -4.18
C ARG A 92 5.75 -18.39 -3.48
N GLU A 93 5.67 -18.30 -2.15
CA GLU A 93 4.61 -18.98 -1.41
C GLU A 93 3.28 -18.26 -1.61
N ALA A 94 2.20 -19.02 -1.43
CA ALA A 94 0.84 -18.49 -1.56
C ALA A 94 0.47 -17.54 -0.40
N GLN A 95 1.12 -17.69 0.76
CA GLN A 95 0.78 -16.90 1.95
C GLN A 95 1.98 -16.56 2.82
N TYR A 96 1.93 -15.38 3.43
CA TYR A 96 2.92 -14.88 4.40
C TYR A 96 2.21 -14.09 5.50
N PHE A 97 2.74 -14.10 6.72
CA PHE A 97 2.31 -13.16 7.76
C PHE A 97 3.19 -11.91 7.72
N PHE A 98 2.59 -10.72 7.73
CA PHE A 98 3.33 -9.47 7.91
C PHE A 98 3.45 -9.16 9.41
N GLN A 99 4.67 -9.18 9.91
CA GLN A 99 5.02 -9.01 11.32
C GLN A 99 5.63 -7.63 11.56
N LEU A 100 5.39 -7.09 12.75
CA LEU A 100 6.10 -5.92 13.28
C LEU A 100 6.84 -6.31 14.57
N PRO A 101 7.91 -5.60 14.95
CA PRO A 101 8.61 -5.83 16.21
C PRO A 101 7.68 -5.61 17.42
N ALA A 102 7.91 -6.37 18.48
CA ALA A 102 7.07 -6.45 19.68
C ALA A 102 6.82 -5.10 20.39
N PRO A 103 5.71 -4.98 21.17
CA PRO A 103 4.70 -6.02 21.46
C PRO A 103 3.51 -6.03 20.48
N LEU A 104 2.99 -7.23 20.22
CA LEU A 104 1.80 -7.50 19.41
C LEU A 104 0.49 -7.40 20.21
N ASP A 105 0.53 -6.88 21.45
CA ASP A 105 -0.65 -6.70 22.30
C ASP A 105 -0.78 -5.21 22.70
N PRO A 106 -1.73 -4.46 22.08
CA PRO A 106 -2.63 -4.92 21.02
C PRO A 106 -1.90 -5.12 19.67
N PRO A 107 -2.45 -5.92 18.74
CA PRO A 107 -1.90 -6.06 17.40
C PRO A 107 -1.82 -4.72 16.67
N TYR A 108 -0.92 -4.60 15.70
CA TYR A 108 -0.75 -3.33 14.98
C TYR A 108 -2.04 -2.91 14.26
N PRO A 109 -2.31 -1.60 14.15
CA PRO A 109 -3.52 -1.12 13.50
C PRO A 109 -3.42 -1.26 11.97
N VAL A 110 -4.57 -1.48 11.34
CA VAL A 110 -4.75 -1.42 9.88
C VAL A 110 -5.29 -0.04 9.53
N VAL A 111 -4.55 0.70 8.70
CA VAL A 111 -4.74 2.12 8.39
C VAL A 111 -4.91 2.29 6.87
N PRO A 112 -6.06 1.85 6.30
CA PRO A 112 -6.25 1.80 4.86
C PRO A 112 -6.52 3.17 4.23
N ARG A 113 -6.85 4.19 5.04
CA ARG A 113 -7.22 5.53 4.56
C ARG A 113 -6.13 6.54 4.88
N PHE A 114 -5.77 7.37 3.91
CA PHE A 114 -4.83 8.49 4.13
C PHE A 114 -5.25 9.44 5.25
N ALA A 115 -6.55 9.59 5.50
CA ALA A 115 -7.06 10.42 6.60
C ALA A 115 -6.68 9.90 8.00
N GLU A 116 -6.38 8.61 8.11
CA GLU A 116 -5.97 7.95 9.36
C GLU A 116 -4.44 7.88 9.51
N TRP A 117 -3.70 8.31 8.49
CA TRP A 117 -2.25 8.29 8.52
C TRP A 117 -1.74 9.35 9.51
N ARG A 118 -0.89 8.91 10.43
CA ARG A 118 -0.13 9.86 11.26
C ARG A 118 0.92 10.52 10.39
N PHE A 119 0.74 11.82 10.17
CA PHE A 119 1.75 12.63 9.51
C PHE A 119 3.03 12.63 10.35
N PRO A 120 4.20 12.33 9.78
CA PRO A 120 5.47 12.36 10.52
C PRO A 120 5.84 13.81 10.82
N HIS A 121 5.32 14.33 11.94
CA HIS A 121 5.57 15.70 12.41
C HIS A 121 7.05 15.99 12.68
N THR A 122 7.90 14.94 12.78
CA THR A 122 9.33 15.03 13.07
C THR A 122 10.22 15.21 11.83
N ILE A 123 9.69 15.03 10.61
CA ILE A 123 10.44 15.26 9.35
C ILE A 123 10.44 16.76 8.96
N CYS A 124 9.78 17.62 9.75
CA CYS A 124 9.92 19.06 9.60
C CYS A 124 11.29 19.52 10.17
N HIS A 125 12.38 19.24 9.45
CA HIS A 125 13.65 19.95 9.61
C HIS A 125 13.43 21.46 9.32
N PRO A 126 14.22 22.38 9.90
CA PRO A 126 13.77 23.69 10.36
C PRO A 126 13.62 24.70 9.22
N CYS A 127 12.55 24.62 8.42
CA CYS A 127 12.13 25.73 7.56
C CYS A 127 11.02 26.58 8.20
N SER A 128 10.41 26.12 9.30
CA SER A 128 9.30 26.79 9.97
C SER A 128 9.74 27.81 11.03
N ARG A 129 11.04 28.15 11.12
CA ARG A 129 11.51 29.24 11.99
C ARG A 129 11.24 30.65 11.44
N ASP A 130 10.67 30.77 10.23
CA ASP A 130 10.13 32.05 9.76
C ASP A 130 8.60 32.02 9.73
N GLY A 131 8.03 32.59 10.80
CA GLY A 131 6.61 32.62 11.07
C GLY A 131 5.82 33.42 10.03
N ARG A 132 5.10 32.73 9.16
CA ARG A 132 3.76 33.17 8.77
C ARG A 132 2.75 32.26 9.45
N LYS A 133 2.28 32.72 10.63
CA LYS A 133 1.10 32.20 11.30
C LYS A 133 -0.02 32.08 10.27
N MET A 134 -0.33 30.85 9.86
CA MET A 134 -1.55 30.57 9.11
C MET A 134 -2.69 30.87 10.08
N ARG A 135 -3.21 32.10 10.02
CA ARG A 135 -4.34 32.53 10.83
C ARG A 135 -5.49 31.59 10.52
N GLN A 136 -5.84 30.74 11.48
CA GLN A 136 -7.13 30.06 11.46
C GLN A 136 -8.20 31.15 11.35
N ARG A 137 -8.97 31.13 10.26
CA ARG A 137 -10.16 31.98 10.16
C ARG A 137 -11.18 31.43 11.17
N PRO A 138 -11.67 32.23 12.12
CA PRO A 138 -12.72 31.77 13.00
C PRO A 138 -13.99 31.50 12.18
N ALA A 139 -14.68 30.41 12.52
CA ALA A 139 -15.98 30.06 11.97
C ALA A 139 -16.94 31.24 12.13
N ARG A 140 -17.59 31.65 11.02
CA ARG A 140 -18.68 32.63 11.05
C ARG A 140 -19.80 32.07 11.92
N GLN A 141 -19.93 32.61 13.12
CA GLN A 141 -21.10 32.43 13.96
C GLN A 141 -22.30 33.06 13.24
N GLN A 142 -23.22 32.23 12.74
CA GLN A 142 -24.51 32.69 12.22
C GLN A 142 -25.27 33.37 13.36
N ARG A 143 -25.32 34.71 13.31
CA ARG A 143 -26.26 35.48 14.13
C ARG A 143 -27.66 35.24 13.57
N GLN A 144 -28.50 34.55 14.34
CA GLN A 144 -29.94 34.59 14.16
C GLN A 144 -30.39 36.04 14.36
N ARG A 145 -30.99 36.63 13.32
CA ARG A 145 -31.73 37.89 13.42
C ARG A 145 -33.18 37.52 13.75
N GLY A 146 -33.61 37.83 14.97
CA GLY A 146 -35.02 38.05 15.28
C GLY A 146 -35.43 39.45 14.80
N TYR A 147 -36.66 39.56 14.31
CA TYR A 147 -37.35 40.80 13.94
C TYR A 147 -38.85 40.49 13.95
N PRO A 148 -39.70 41.51 14.13
CA PRO A 148 -39.87 42.38 15.29
C PRO A 148 -40.95 41.88 16.27
#